data_AF-A0A7W1G467-F1
#
_entry.id   AF-A0A7W1G467-F1
#
_cell.length_a   1.000
_cell.length_b   1.000
_cell.length_c   1.000
_cell.angle_alpha   90.00
_cell.angle_beta   90.00
_cell.angle_gamma   90.00
#
_symmetry.space_group_name_H-M   'P 1'
#
loop_
_entity.id
_entity.type
_entity.pdbx_description
1 polymer ?
#
loop_
_entity_poly.entity_id
_entity_poly.type
_entity_poly.pdbx_seq_one_letter_code
_entity_poly.pdbx_strand_id
1 'polypeptide(L)' 'MIYADYNATTPCLPEVIAAMTRALARPGNPSARNHAPGRDALAALDAARAQVAELIGARPEEIVFT' A
#
# COMPACT_ATOMS: atom_id res chain seq x y z
N MET A 1 4.68 23.01 -19.22
CA MET A 1 5.74 23.21 -18.21
C MET A 1 6.58 21.95 -18.17
N ILE A 2 7.91 22.05 -18.19
CA ILE A 2 8.80 20.90 -18.04
C ILE A 2 9.07 20.73 -16.54
N TYR A 3 8.73 19.56 -15.99
CA TYR A 3 9.06 19.21 -14.60
C TYR A 3 10.41 18.51 -14.58
N ALA A 4 11.41 19.09 -13.93
CA ALA A 4 12.79 18.62 -13.94
C ALA A 4 13.34 18.33 -12.54
N ASP A 5 12.45 18.13 -11.55
CA ASP A 5 12.83 17.90 -10.14
C ASP A 5 12.34 16.55 -9.61
N TYR A 6 12.59 15.48 -10.38
CA TYR A 6 12.25 14.10 -9.99
C TYR A 6 13.05 13.59 -8.78
N ASN A 7 14.09 14.30 -8.36
CA ASN A 7 14.88 13.98 -7.17
C ASN A 7 14.19 14.46 -5.87
N ALA A 8 13.39 15.53 -5.92
CA ALA A 8 12.58 15.95 -4.77
C ALA A 8 11.34 15.07 -4.61
N THR A 9 10.61 14.84 -5.70
CA THR A 9 9.47 13.92 -5.73
C THR A 9 9.11 13.56 -7.17
N THR A 10 8.33 12.50 -7.35
CA THR A 10 7.86 12.04 -8.66
C THR A 10 6.34 12.13 -8.72
N PRO A 11 5.73 12.64 -9.81
CA PRO A 11 4.29 12.61 -10.00
C PRO A 11 3.73 11.20 -9.83
N CYS A 12 2.66 11.09 -9.05
CA CYS A 12 2.02 9.81 -8.80
C CYS A 12 1.41 9.27 -10.10
N LEU A 13 1.67 8.00 -10.42
CA LEU A 13 1.06 7.35 -11.57
C LEU A 13 -0.47 7.25 -11.39
N PRO A 14 -1.29 7.42 -12.44
CA PRO A 14 -2.75 7.36 -12.35
C PRO A 14 -3.28 6.09 -11.68
N GLU A 15 -2.63 4.95 -11.91
CA GLU A 15 -2.96 3.66 -11.33
C GLU A 15 -2.73 3.62 -9.80
N VAL A 16 -1.70 4.32 -9.30
CA VAL A 16 -1.41 4.43 -7.87
C VAL A 16 -2.47 5.29 -7.20
N ILE A 17 -2.85 6.41 -7.84
CA ILE A 17 -3.96 7.26 -7.35
C ILE A 17 -5.24 6.42 -7.24
N ALA A 18 -5.59 5.68 -8.30
CA ALA A 18 -6.78 4.84 -8.30
C ALA A 18 -6.74 3.73 -7.23
N ALA A 19 -5.58 3.10 -7.02
CA ALA A 19 -5.41 2.09 -5.97
C ALA A 19 -5.59 2.67 -4.57
N MET A 20 -5.00 3.84 -4.30
CA MET A 20 -5.12 4.54 -3.03
C MET A 20 -6.54 5.03 -2.78
N THR A 21 -7.24 5.58 -3.78
CA THR A 21 -8.66 5.96 -3.63
C THR A 21 -9.52 4.75 -3.28
N ARG A 22 -9.31 3.59 -3.92
CA ARG A 22 -10.01 2.35 -3.56
C ARG A 22 -9.67 1.85 -2.16
N ALA A 23 -8.43 2.05 -1.69
CA ALA A 23 -8.04 1.70 -0.33
C ALA A 23 -8.70 2.62 0.70
N LEU A 24 -8.67 3.94 0.47
CA LEU A 24 -9.27 4.95 1.36
C LEU A 24 -10.79 4.84 1.47
N ALA A 25 -11.46 4.42 0.40
CA ALA A 25 -12.91 4.21 0.41
C ALA A 25 -13.35 2.95 1.18
N ARG A 26 -12.42 2.03 1.51
CA ARG A 26 -12.73 0.80 2.23
C ARG A 26 -12.62 1.00 3.74
N PRO A 27 -13.65 0.67 4.53
CA PRO A 27 -13.57 0.73 5.99
C PRO A 27 -12.82 -0.48 6.54
N GLY A 28 -12.24 -0.34 7.72
CA GLY A 28 -11.68 -1.46 8.47
C GLY A 28 -10.36 -1.12 9.14
N ASN A 29 -10.21 -1.57 10.38
CA ASN A 29 -8.93 -1.59 11.07
C ASN A 29 -8.31 -2.98 10.87
N PRO A 30 -7.10 -3.12 10.29
CA PRO A 30 -6.45 -4.42 10.09
C PRO A 30 -6.18 -5.19 11.39
N SER A 31 -6.15 -4.51 12.54
CA SER A 31 -6.05 -5.16 13.85
C SER A 31 -7.37 -5.79 14.33
N ALA A 32 -8.52 -5.41 13.75
CA ALA A 32 -9.85 -5.87 14.15
C ALA A 32 -10.26 -7.15 13.40
N ARG A 33 -9.63 -8.28 13.76
CA ARG A 33 -9.81 -9.58 13.08
C ARG A 33 -11.19 -10.22 13.26
N ASN A 34 -11.97 -9.74 14.22
CA ASN A 34 -13.27 -10.30 14.61
C ASN A 34 -14.38 -10.04 13.59
N HIS A 35 -14.25 -9.05 12.70
CA HIS A 35 -15.26 -8.72 11.70
C HIS A 35 -14.69 -8.62 10.29
N ALA A 36 -15.56 -8.80 9.27
CA ALA A 36 -15.15 -8.86 7.87
C ALA A 36 -14.35 -7.63 7.41
N PRO A 37 -14.76 -6.38 7.70
CA PRO A 37 -13.98 -5.21 7.27
C PRO A 37 -12.52 -5.19 7.76
N GLY A 38 -12.25 -5.68 8.97
CA GLY A 38 -10.88 -5.70 9.50
C GLY A 38 -10.04 -6.82 8.88
N ARG A 39 -10.66 -7.97 8.57
CA ARG A 39 -9.99 -9.05 7.82
C ARG A 39 -9.66 -8.62 6.39
N ASP A 40 -10.56 -7.91 5.74
CA ASP A 40 -10.34 -7.40 4.38
C ASP A 40 -9.24 -6.33 4.35
N ALA A 41 -9.21 -5.44 5.34
CA ALA A 41 -8.14 -4.45 5.51
C ALA A 41 -6.78 -5.11 5.77
N LEU A 42 -6.75 -6.15 6.61
CA LEU A 42 -5.54 -6.92 6.86
C LEU A 42 -5.05 -7.63 5.59
N ALA A 43 -5.92 -8.30 4.85
CA ALA A 43 -5.56 -8.98 3.61
C ALA A 43 -4.95 -8.01 2.57
N ALA A 44 -5.49 -6.79 2.48
CA ALA A 44 -4.92 -5.75 1.63
C ALA A 44 -3.52 -5.32 2.09
N LEU A 45 -3.30 -5.17 3.40
CA LEU A 45 -2.00 -4.81 3.98
C LEU A 45 -0.96 -5.92 3.79
N ASP A 46 -1.34 -7.19 3.99
CA ASP A 46 -0.46 -8.35 3.82
C ASP A 46 -0.06 -8.52 2.35
N ALA A 47 -0.99 -8.30 1.42
CA ALA A 47 -0.68 -8.29 -0.01
C ALA A 47 0.32 -7.17 -0.38
N ALA A 48 0.12 -5.95 0.13
CA ALA A 48 1.05 -4.85 -0.08
C ALA A 48 2.45 -5.16 0.49
N ARG A 49 2.51 -5.77 1.68
CA ARG A 49 3.76 -6.19 2.30
C ARG A 49 4.52 -7.22 1.46
N ALA A 50 3.81 -8.22 0.94
CA ALA A 50 4.39 -9.23 0.06
C ALA A 50 4.95 -8.61 -1.23
N GLN A 51 4.22 -7.67 -1.85
CA GLN A 51 4.67 -6.96 -3.06
C GLN A 51 5.94 -6.14 -2.82
N VAL A 52 6.03 -5.42 -1.70
CA VAL A 52 7.23 -4.65 -1.34
C VAL A 52 8.41 -5.59 -1.08
N ALA A 53 8.17 -6.70 -0.37
CA ALA A 53 9.20 -7.70 -0.10
C ALA A 53 9.76 -8.30 -1.39
N GLU A 54 8.89 -8.71 -2.32
CA GLU A 54 9.28 -9.24 -3.63
C GLU A 54 10.12 -8.24 -4.43
N LEU A 55 9.72 -6.96 -4.45
CA LEU A 55 10.41 -5.90 -5.20
C LEU A 55 11.88 -5.75 -4.80
N ILE A 56 12.21 -5.99 -3.53
CA ILE A 56 13.57 -5.83 -2.98
C ILE A 56 14.26 -7.15 -2.64
N GLY A 57 13.62 -8.30 -2.91
CA GLY A 57 14.15 -9.63 -2.58
C GLY A 57 14.21 -9.94 -1.08
N ALA A 58 13.31 -9.37 -0.29
CA ALA A 58 13.18 -9.63 1.15
C ALA A 58 12.05 -10.64 1.43
N ARG A 59 11.96 -11.10 2.68
CA ARG A 59 10.79 -11.82 3.18
C ARG A 59 9.73 -10.84 3.69
N PRO A 60 8.43 -11.16 3.58
CA PRO A 60 7.37 -10.26 4.04
C PRO A 60 7.54 -9.79 5.50
N GLU A 61 8.03 -10.67 6.39
CA GLU A 61 8.21 -10.36 7.82
C GLU A 61 9.32 -9.34 8.09
N GLU A 62 10.21 -9.10 7.12
CA GLU A 62 11.30 -8.13 7.20
C GLU A 62 10.85 -6.71 6.84
N ILE A 63 9.65 -6.56 6.25
CA ILE A 63 9.12 -5.26 5.85
C ILE A 63 8.47 -4.57 7.04
N VAL A 64 8.81 -3.31 7.29
CA VAL A 64 8.16 -2.41 8.25
C VAL A 64 7.72 -1.15 7.49
N PHE A 65 6.44 -0.77 7.60
CA PHE A 65 5.94 0.47 7.02
C PHE A 65 6.24 1.65 7.97
N THR A 66 6.71 2.78 7.44
CA THR A 66 7.15 3.98 8.18
C THR A 66 6.55 5.26 7.62
#